data_AF-A0A5R2NAS9-F1
#
_entry.id   AF-A0A5R2NAS9-F1
#
_cell.length_a   1.000
_cell.length_b   1.000
_cell.length_c   1.000
_cell.angle_alpha   90.00
_cell.angle_beta   90.00
_cell.angle_gamma   90.00
#
_symmetry.space_group_name_H-M   'P 1'
#
loop_
_entity.id
_entity.type
_entity.pdbx_description
1 polymer ?
#
loop_
_entity_poly.entity_id
_entity_poly.type
_entity_poly.pdbx_seq_one_letter_code
_entity_poly.pdbx_strand_id
1 'polypeptide(L)'
;APEVAFCLASGNTARVRGLADRGIIEVGRAADLIFIDQAIGGAGDGLLDSVALGNLPGIGMVIIDGEVRTNRSRNTPPAMRVPEVRAA
;
A
#
# COMPACT_ATOMS: atom_id res chain seq x y z
N ALA A 1 -14.64 7.07 3.17
CA ALA A 1 -14.17 6.55 1.87
C ALA A 1 -12.83 5.83 2.08
N PRO A 2 -12.55 4.74 1.36
CA PRO A 2 -11.34 3.90 1.54
C PRO A 2 -10.01 4.67 1.56
N GLU A 3 -9.87 5.70 0.73
CA GLU A 3 -8.72 6.59 0.62
C GLU A 3 -8.43 7.31 1.94
N VAL A 4 -9.49 7.77 2.61
CA VAL A 4 -9.37 8.41 3.93
C VAL A 4 -8.88 7.41 4.97
N ALA A 5 -9.33 6.15 4.91
CA ALA A 5 -8.86 5.11 5.81
C ALA A 5 -7.36 4.84 5.64
N PHE A 6 -6.85 4.88 4.41
CA PHE A 6 -5.40 4.80 4.17
C PHE A 6 -4.65 6.01 4.77
N CYS A 7 -5.19 7.23 4.66
CA CYS A 7 -4.61 8.42 5.30
C CYS A 7 -4.58 8.33 6.83
N LEU A 8 -5.57 7.68 7.46
CA LEU A 8 -5.57 7.40 8.90
C LEU A 8 -4.37 6.52 9.30
N ALA A 9 -4.05 5.51 8.48
CA ALA A 9 -2.95 4.58 8.71
C ALA A 9 -1.57 5.10 8.28
N SER A 10 -1.49 6.20 7.53
CA SER A 10 -0.25 6.78 7.02
C SER A 10 -0.02 8.22 7.51
N GLY A 11 -0.39 9.23 6.73
CA GLY A 11 -0.03 10.63 6.97
C GLY A 11 -0.55 11.18 8.29
N ASN A 12 -1.72 10.73 8.76
CA ASN A 12 -2.23 11.11 10.07
C ASN A 12 -1.39 10.51 11.19
N THR A 13 -1.01 9.23 11.07
CA THR A 13 -0.12 8.57 12.02
C THR A 13 1.26 9.23 12.03
N ALA A 14 1.83 9.54 10.87
CA ALA A 14 3.12 10.23 10.77
C ALA A 14 3.10 11.59 11.49
N ARG A 15 2.04 12.39 11.30
CA ARG A 15 1.87 13.68 11.97
C ARG A 15 1.76 13.55 13.49
N VAL A 16 0.95 12.61 13.98
CA VAL A 16 0.79 12.36 15.44
C VAL A 16 2.10 11.90 16.07
N ARG A 17 2.91 11.12 15.32
CA ARG A 17 4.19 10.59 15.80
C ARG A 17 5.39 11.52 15.56
N GLY A 18 5.20 12.68 14.94
CA GLY A 18 6.29 13.61 14.63
C GLY A 18 7.28 13.09 13.58
N LEU A 19 6.85 12.19 12.70
CA LEU A 19 7.69 11.67 11.62
C LEU A 19 7.66 12.64 10.44
N ALA A 20 8.72 13.41 10.27
CA ALA A 20 8.79 14.47 9.27
C ALA A 20 9.05 13.96 7.85
N ASP A 21 9.65 12.77 7.72
CA ASP A 21 10.23 12.23 6.49
C ASP A 21 9.36 11.20 5.76
N ARG A 22 8.27 10.69 6.36
CA ARG A 22 7.51 9.53 5.81
C ARG A 22 6.00 9.61 6.03
N GLY A 23 5.29 8.59 5.54
CA GLY A 23 3.84 8.44 5.70
C GLY A 23 3.00 9.30 4.76
N ILE A 24 3.62 10.14 3.93
CA ILE A 24 2.98 10.89 2.85
C ILE A 24 3.82 10.66 1.60
N ILE A 25 3.17 10.45 0.45
CA ILE A 25 3.85 10.31 -0.83
C ILE A 25 4.09 11.72 -1.40
N GLU A 26 5.33 12.19 -1.32
CA GLU A 26 5.75 13.53 -1.73
C GLU A 26 7.25 13.53 -2.06
N VAL A 27 7.70 14.38 -2.99
CA VAL A 27 9.13 14.51 -3.32
C VAL A 27 9.91 14.97 -2.08
N GLY A 28 11.06 14.35 -1.83
CA GLY A 28 11.93 14.66 -0.67
C GLY A 28 11.61 13.86 0.60
N ARG A 29 10.58 13.00 0.58
CA ARG A 29 10.27 12.05 1.66
C ARG A 29 10.93 10.69 1.41
N ALA A 30 11.08 9.91 2.47
CA ALA A 30 11.52 8.52 2.41
C ALA A 30 10.61 7.72 1.47
N ALA A 31 11.22 6.86 0.64
CA ALA A 31 10.51 6.00 -0.30
C ALA A 31 9.93 4.75 0.39
N ASP A 32 9.10 4.98 1.41
CA ASP A 32 8.32 3.98 2.12
C ASP A 32 6.98 3.79 1.39
N LEU A 33 6.92 2.80 0.50
CA LEU A 33 5.80 2.58 -0.41
C LEU A 33 5.26 1.16 -0.32
N ILE A 34 3.94 1.02 -0.43
CA ILE A 34 3.27 -0.27 -0.52
C ILE A 34 2.47 -0.31 -1.82
N PHE A 35 2.76 -1.28 -2.67
CA PHE A 35 1.96 -1.56 -3.85
C PHE A 35 0.86 -2.55 -3.48
N ILE A 36 -0.39 -2.11 -3.62
CA ILE A 36 -1.57 -2.88 -3.29
C ILE A 36 -2.53 -2.92 -4.48
N ASP A 37 -3.33 -3.98 -4.53
CA ASP A 37 -4.42 -4.11 -5.48
C ASP A 37 -5.59 -4.86 -4.84
N GLN A 38 -6.71 -4.95 -5.55
CA GLN A 38 -7.78 -5.87 -5.21
C GLN A 38 -7.23 -7.29 -5.05
N ALA A 39 -7.65 -7.97 -3.99
CA ALA A 39 -7.31 -9.37 -3.76
C ALA A 39 -7.99 -10.27 -4.79
N ILE A 40 -7.30 -11.33 -5.24
CA ILE A 40 -7.90 -12.36 -6.11
C ILE A 40 -9.13 -12.95 -5.42
N GLY A 41 -10.27 -12.92 -6.10
CA GLY A 41 -11.56 -13.42 -5.59
C GLY A 41 -12.29 -12.46 -4.64
N GLY A 42 -11.75 -11.27 -4.36
CA GLY A 42 -12.45 -10.23 -3.61
C GLY A 42 -13.57 -9.58 -4.43
N ALA A 43 -14.69 -9.24 -3.79
CA ALA A 43 -15.79 -8.53 -4.44
C ALA A 43 -15.43 -7.05 -4.72
N GLY A 44 -16.10 -6.43 -5.70
CA GLY A 44 -15.95 -5.01 -6.06
C GLY A 44 -15.25 -4.78 -7.39
N ASP A 45 -15.32 -3.54 -7.88
CA ASP A 45 -14.64 -3.09 -9.10
C ASP A 45 -13.34 -2.34 -8.76
N GLY A 46 -12.26 -3.11 -8.61
CA GLY A 46 -10.94 -2.59 -8.25
C GLY A 46 -10.73 -2.38 -6.76
N LEU A 47 -9.56 -1.82 -6.41
CA LEU A 47 -9.06 -1.75 -5.04
C LEU A 47 -10.00 -1.02 -4.08
N LEU A 48 -10.42 0.20 -4.42
CA LEU A 48 -11.12 1.07 -3.48
C LEU A 48 -12.54 0.56 -3.21
N ASP A 49 -13.27 0.17 -4.25
CA ASP A 49 -14.60 -0.44 -4.10
C ASP A 49 -14.52 -1.75 -3.29
N SER A 50 -13.52 -2.60 -3.58
CA SER A 50 -13.32 -3.84 -2.82
C SER A 50 -13.07 -3.59 -1.33
N VAL A 51 -12.27 -2.58 -0.99
CA VAL A 51 -12.04 -2.17 0.40
C VAL A 51 -13.29 -1.56 1.03
N ALA A 52 -14.09 -0.81 0.27
CA ALA A 52 -15.36 -0.26 0.74
C ALA A 52 -16.36 -1.37 1.11
N LEU A 53 -16.31 -2.51 0.41
CA LEU A 53 -17.08 -3.72 0.70
C LEU A 53 -16.50 -4.57 1.85
N GLY A 54 -15.39 -4.13 2.47
CA GLY A 54 -14.79 -4.79 3.64
C GLY A 54 -13.71 -5.83 3.32
N ASN A 55 -13.28 -5.95 2.06
CA ASN A 55 -12.20 -6.87 1.70
C ASN A 55 -10.82 -6.31 2.09
N LEU A 56 -9.91 -7.20 2.47
CA LEU A 56 -8.51 -6.84 2.64
C LEU A 56 -7.84 -6.65 1.28
N PRO A 57 -7.02 -5.61 1.09
CA PRO A 57 -6.22 -5.46 -0.12
C PRO A 57 -5.11 -6.51 -0.18
N GLY A 58 -4.77 -6.94 -1.40
CA GLY A 58 -3.60 -7.78 -1.63
C GLY A 58 -2.34 -6.93 -1.71
N ILE A 59 -1.32 -7.25 -0.90
CA ILE A 59 -0.02 -6.56 -0.96
C ILE A 59 0.90 -7.25 -1.97
N GLY A 60 1.22 -6.52 -3.03
CA GLY A 60 2.09 -6.98 -4.12
C GLY A 60 3.57 -6.69 -3.91
N MET A 61 3.91 -5.62 -3.19
CA MET A 61 5.30 -5.23 -2.87
C MET A 61 5.34 -4.24 -1.71
N VAL A 62 6.38 -4.31 -0.88
CA VAL A 62 6.72 -3.26 0.11
C VAL A 62 8.14 -2.78 -0.13
N ILE A 63 8.29 -1.46 -0.18
CA ILE A 63 9.54 -0.73 -0.28
C ILE A 63 9.74 0.03 1.04
N ILE A 64 10.94 -0.04 1.61
CA ILE A 64 11.32 0.73 2.80
C ILE A 64 12.64 1.43 2.48
N ASP A 65 12.68 2.75 2.67
CA ASP A 65 13.83 3.60 2.33
C ASP A 65 14.34 3.41 0.89
N GLY A 66 13.43 3.12 -0.05
CA GLY A 66 13.76 2.89 -1.47
C GLY A 66 14.24 1.46 -1.81
N GLU A 67 14.40 0.59 -0.81
CA GLU A 67 14.79 -0.81 -1.01
C GLU A 67 13.56 -1.72 -1.04
N VAL A 68 13.49 -2.62 -2.03
CA VAL A 68 12.44 -3.65 -2.09
C VAL A 68 12.67 -4.66 -0.95
N ARG A 69 11.77 -4.67 0.04
CA ARG A 69 11.85 -5.57 1.20
C ARG A 69 11.08 -6.86 0.99
N THR A 70 9.99 -6.78 0.24
CA THR A 70 9.20 -7.94 -0.15
C THR A 70 8.57 -7.68 -1.50
N ASN A 71 8.52 -8.72 -2.33
CA ASN A 71 7.60 -8.80 -3.45
C ASN A 71 6.22 -9.15 -2.87
N ARG A 72 5.58 -10.21 -3.35
CA ARG A 72 4.26 -10.65 -2.87
C ARG A 72 4.27 -10.97 -1.37
N SER A 73 3.33 -10.38 -0.64
CA SER A 73 3.11 -10.69 0.78
C SER A 73 2.73 -12.16 0.97
N ARG A 74 3.18 -12.74 2.10
CA ARG A 74 2.80 -14.09 2.54
C ARG A 74 1.55 -14.11 3.43
N ASN A 75 1.12 -12.94 3.92
CA ASN A 75 0.06 -12.83 4.92
C ASN A 75 -1.26 -12.34 4.34
N THR A 76 -1.22 -11.49 3.31
CA THR A 76 -2.43 -11.01 2.65
C THR A 76 -2.82 -11.97 1.53
N PRO A 77 -4.11 -12.00 1.15
CA PRO A 77 -4.51 -12.61 -0.11
C PRO A 77 -3.65 -12.07 -1.28
N PRO A 78 -3.41 -12.86 -2.33
CA PRO A 78 -2.67 -12.40 -3.49
C PRO A 78 -3.35 -11.21 -4.17
N ALA A 79 -2.58 -10.20 -4.57
CA ALA A 79 -3.05 -9.10 -5.40
C ALA A 79 -3.36 -9.58 -6.83
N MET A 80 -4.40 -9.03 -7.46
CA MET A 80 -4.73 -9.28 -8.87
C MET A 80 -3.59 -8.88 -9.81
N ARG A 81 -2.98 -7.71 -9.57
CA ARG A 81 -1.77 -7.24 -10.24
C ARG A 81 -0.62 -7.17 -9.26
N VAL A 82 0.53 -7.74 -9.64
CA VAL A 82 1.76 -7.74 -8.83
C VAL A 82 2.81 -6.90 -9.55
N PRO A 83 3.49 -5.96 -8.87
CA PRO A 83 4.56 -5.18 -9.48
C PRO A 83 5.78 -6.05 -9.83
N GLU A 84 6.50 -5.65 -10.87
CA GLU A 84 7.75 -6.28 -11.32
C GLU A 84 8.91 -5.31 -11.10
N VAL A 85 10.03 -5.80 -10.55
CA VAL A 85 11.28 -5.04 -10.49
C VAL A 85 12.00 -5.22 -11.83
N ARG A 86 12.22 -4.11 -12.54
CA ARG A 86 12.95 -4.11 -13.80
C ARG A 86 14.39 -3.65 -13.56
N ALA A 87 15.34 -4.30 -14.23
CA ALA A 87 16.70 -3.78 -14.33
C ALA A 87 16.66 -2.43 -15.05
N ALA A 88 17.54 -1.52 -14.64
CA ALA A 88 17.73 -0.22 -15.27
C ALA A 88 18.34 -0.36 -16.67
#